data_AF-A0A933ZZ52-F1
#
_entry.id   AF-A0A933ZZ52-F1
#
_cell.length_a   1.000
_cell.length_b   1.000
_cell.length_c   1.000
_cell.angle_alpha   90.00
_cell.angle_beta   90.00
_cell.angle_gamma   90.00
#
_symmetry.space_group_name_H-M   'P 1'
#
loop_
_entity.id
_entity.type
_entity.pdbx_description
1 polymer ?
#
loop_
_entity_poly.entity_id
_entity_poly.type
_entity_poly.pdbx_seq_one_letter_code
_entity_poly.pdbx_strand_id
1 'polypeptide(L)'
;MKLSFAEAALGSLDALSGVDSACLFILEDERPLRGLAGLLDWRLCGGLSRILMEGRFVGASGDALLFPARGPVPVNRIFSFGVGRRSGLTSGAFALAVRHGCQALTRAGVKEVALQLPPLDGVEELERARTFLAEGATSFKGSRMILFGDARALAKAFSEAARSMKGLEVDREPLPVPGRAPSAPVSKVARAG
;
A
#
# COMPACT_ATOMS: atom_id res chain seq x y z
N MET A 1 12.95 4.97 9.66
CA MET A 1 11.92 4.97 8.61
C MET A 1 10.57 5.19 9.29
N LYS A 2 9.66 5.93 8.66
CA LYS A 2 8.32 6.23 9.18
C LYS A 2 7.24 5.47 8.41
N LEU A 3 6.27 4.88 9.10
CA LEU A 3 5.07 4.27 8.53
C LEU A 3 3.85 5.10 8.91
N SER A 4 3.10 5.52 7.90
CA SER A 4 1.80 6.18 8.02
C SER A 4 0.72 5.35 7.32
N PHE A 5 -0.54 5.62 7.64
CA PHE A 5 -1.68 4.85 7.12
C PHE A 5 -2.72 5.78 6.51
N ALA A 6 -3.25 5.41 5.35
CA ALA A 6 -4.24 6.18 4.63
C ALA A 6 -5.43 5.28 4.25
N GLU A 7 -6.63 5.87 4.24
CA GLU A 7 -7.82 5.15 3.81
C GLU A 7 -7.72 4.84 2.30
N ALA A 8 -8.22 3.69 1.87
CA ALA A 8 -8.35 3.36 0.45
C ALA A 8 -9.46 4.17 -0.25
N ALA A 9 -9.32 5.49 -0.27
CA ALA A 9 -10.28 6.45 -0.81
C ALA A 9 -9.60 7.53 -1.67
N LEU A 10 -10.34 8.08 -2.65
CA LEU A 10 -9.83 9.13 -3.54
C LEU A 10 -9.32 10.37 -2.77
N GLY A 11 -10.07 10.84 -1.77
CA GLY A 11 -9.65 12.00 -0.98
C GLY A 11 -8.30 11.79 -0.27
N SER A 12 -8.03 10.57 0.22
CA SER A 12 -6.74 10.21 0.82
C SER A 12 -5.61 10.11 -0.20
N LEU A 13 -5.91 9.62 -1.40
CA LEU A 13 -4.96 9.68 -2.52
C LEU A 13 -4.64 11.15 -2.84
N ASP A 14 -5.65 11.98 -3.06
CA ASP A 14 -5.49 13.36 -3.52
C ASP A 14 -4.75 14.26 -2.50
N ALA A 15 -4.84 13.95 -1.22
CA ALA A 15 -4.11 14.65 -0.15
C ALA A 15 -2.71 14.12 0.13
N LEU A 16 -2.22 13.14 -0.63
CA LEU A 16 -0.83 12.72 -0.52
C LEU A 16 0.10 13.91 -0.74
N SER A 17 0.99 14.13 0.22
CA SER A 17 2.03 15.16 0.19
C SER A 17 3.35 14.57 0.65
N GLY A 18 4.45 15.04 0.04
CA GLY A 18 5.81 14.54 0.27
C GLY A 18 6.15 13.21 -0.42
N VAL A 19 5.16 12.51 -0.99
CA VAL A 19 5.36 11.22 -1.64
C VAL A 19 5.47 11.38 -3.15
N ASP A 20 6.58 10.92 -3.74
CA ASP A 20 6.83 11.05 -5.18
C ASP A 20 6.57 9.76 -5.97
N SER A 21 6.33 8.64 -5.27
CA SER A 21 6.24 7.31 -5.86
C SER A 21 5.07 6.51 -5.28
N ALA A 22 4.39 5.74 -6.13
CA ALA A 22 3.45 4.70 -5.72
C ALA A 22 4.00 3.31 -6.02
N CYS A 23 3.68 2.33 -5.19
CA CYS A 23 4.00 0.91 -5.40
C CYS A 23 2.73 0.07 -5.34
N LEU A 24 2.47 -0.67 -6.40
CA LEU A 24 1.27 -1.47 -6.61
C LEU A 24 1.67 -2.94 -6.75
N PHE A 25 0.92 -3.81 -6.09
CA PHE A 25 1.01 -5.26 -6.29
C PHE A 25 -0.29 -5.71 -6.96
N ILE A 26 -0.20 -6.15 -8.21
CA ILE A 26 -1.35 -6.41 -9.07
C ILE A 26 -1.44 -7.92 -9.32
N LEU A 27 -2.61 -8.50 -9.04
CA LEU A 27 -2.88 -9.90 -9.38
C LEU A 27 -3.17 -10.05 -10.88
N GLU A 28 -2.77 -11.19 -11.43
CA GLU A 28 -3.02 -11.56 -12.83
C GLU A 28 -4.53 -11.61 -13.14
N ASP A 29 -5.32 -12.12 -12.20
CA ASP A 29 -6.77 -12.31 -12.28
C ASP A 29 -7.59 -11.19 -11.62
N GLU A 30 -6.96 -10.10 -11.18
CA GLU A 30 -7.67 -8.93 -10.66
C GLU A 30 -8.17 -8.04 -11.79
N ARG A 31 -9.45 -8.15 -12.13
CA ARG A 31 -10.14 -7.24 -13.03
C ARG A 31 -11.55 -6.92 -12.47
N PRO A 32 -11.96 -5.65 -12.36
CA PRO A 32 -11.17 -4.42 -12.53
C PRO A 32 -10.10 -4.25 -11.43
N LEU A 33 -9.13 -3.35 -11.64
CA LEU A 33 -8.17 -2.93 -10.61
C LEU A 33 -8.88 -2.35 -9.38
N ARG A 34 -8.44 -2.72 -8.18
CA ARG A 34 -9.04 -2.30 -6.91
C ARG A 34 -8.03 -1.57 -6.03
N GLY A 35 -8.52 -1.02 -4.91
CA GLY A 35 -7.68 -0.33 -3.92
C GLY A 35 -6.87 0.81 -4.54
N LEU A 36 -5.64 1.02 -4.07
CA LEU A 36 -4.74 2.06 -4.56
C LEU A 36 -4.51 1.98 -6.08
N ALA A 37 -4.42 0.78 -6.65
CA ALA A 37 -4.25 0.59 -8.09
C ALA A 37 -5.46 1.10 -8.88
N GLY A 38 -6.68 0.77 -8.42
CA GLY A 38 -7.92 1.28 -9.01
C GLY A 38 -8.10 2.79 -8.85
N LEU A 39 -7.73 3.36 -7.70
CA LEU A 39 -7.80 4.80 -7.45
C LEU A 39 -6.85 5.58 -8.37
N LEU A 40 -5.61 5.10 -8.53
CA LEU A 40 -4.65 5.68 -9.46
C LEU A 40 -5.11 5.53 -10.91
N ASP A 41 -5.59 4.35 -11.29
CA ASP A 41 -6.08 4.11 -12.65
C ASP A 41 -7.25 5.03 -13.01
N TRP A 42 -8.17 5.27 -12.06
CA TRP A 42 -9.24 6.25 -12.21
C TRP A 42 -8.69 7.66 -12.47
N ARG A 43 -7.72 8.11 -11.65
CA ARG A 43 -7.07 9.41 -11.83
C ARG A 43 -6.27 9.52 -13.14
N LEU A 44 -5.81 8.39 -13.67
CA LEU A 44 -5.10 8.28 -14.94
C LEU A 44 -6.04 8.03 -16.14
N CYS A 45 -7.36 8.14 -15.96
CA CYS A 45 -8.35 7.89 -17.01
C CYS A 45 -8.16 6.51 -17.68
N GLY A 46 -7.92 5.47 -16.88
CA GLY A 46 -7.73 4.10 -17.35
C GLY A 46 -6.35 3.81 -17.94
N GLY A 47 -5.33 4.63 -17.63
CA GLY A 47 -3.98 4.45 -18.16
C GLY A 47 -3.33 3.10 -17.83
N LEU A 48 -3.50 2.60 -16.59
CA LEU A 48 -3.00 1.29 -16.17
C LEU A 48 -3.86 0.17 -16.77
N SER A 49 -5.18 0.34 -16.78
CA SER A 49 -6.09 -0.62 -17.43
C SER A 49 -5.78 -0.80 -18.91
N ARG A 50 -5.44 0.27 -19.64
CA ARG A 50 -5.04 0.18 -21.05
C ARG A 50 -3.76 -0.63 -21.24
N ILE A 51 -2.77 -0.46 -20.37
CA ILE A 51 -1.53 -1.28 -20.37
C ILE A 51 -1.85 -2.78 -20.15
N LEU A 52 -2.75 -3.08 -19.21
CA LEU A 52 -3.19 -4.45 -18.93
C LEU A 52 -3.93 -5.06 -20.13
N MET A 53 -4.82 -4.29 -20.77
CA MET A 53 -5.58 -4.73 -21.95
C MET A 53 -4.70 -4.95 -23.18
N GLU A 54 -3.62 -4.16 -23.32
CA GLU A 54 -2.62 -4.33 -24.37
C GLU A 54 -1.63 -5.47 -24.10
N GLY A 55 -1.70 -6.12 -22.93
CA GLY A 55 -0.84 -7.24 -22.56
C GLY A 55 0.62 -6.88 -22.28
N ARG A 56 0.95 -5.58 -22.17
CA ARG A 56 2.32 -5.10 -21.89
C ARG A 56 2.77 -5.33 -20.46
N PHE A 57 1.82 -5.54 -19.57
CA PHE A 57 1.97 -6.00 -18.19
C PHE A 57 0.67 -6.74 -17.88
N VAL A 58 0.72 -7.91 -17.23
CA VAL A 58 -0.50 -8.70 -16.98
C VAL A 58 -0.74 -8.97 -15.51
N GLY A 59 0.28 -8.80 -14.66
CA GLY A 59 0.24 -9.11 -13.23
C GLY A 59 0.77 -10.50 -12.90
N ALA A 60 1.46 -11.15 -13.84
CA ALA A 60 2.09 -12.44 -13.62
C ALA A 60 3.22 -12.32 -12.59
N SER A 61 3.53 -13.41 -11.89
CA SER A 61 4.62 -13.39 -10.90
C SER A 61 5.94 -13.02 -11.57
N GLY A 62 6.60 -11.98 -11.08
CA GLY A 62 7.84 -11.46 -11.64
C GLY A 62 7.67 -10.33 -12.66
N ASP A 63 6.45 -10.03 -13.10
CA ASP A 63 6.18 -8.84 -13.90
C ASP A 63 6.57 -7.58 -13.12
N ALA A 64 7.21 -6.63 -13.81
CA ALA A 64 7.51 -5.32 -13.26
C ALA A 64 7.27 -4.24 -14.32
N LEU A 65 6.59 -3.18 -13.93
CA LEU A 65 6.31 -2.02 -14.76
C LEU A 65 6.64 -0.75 -13.98
N LEU A 66 7.42 0.13 -14.59
CA LEU A 66 7.55 1.51 -14.15
C LEU A 66 6.75 2.41 -15.09
N PHE A 67 5.69 3.00 -14.56
CA PHE A 67 4.89 3.97 -15.28
C PHE A 67 5.28 5.39 -14.83
N PRO A 68 5.81 6.25 -15.72
CA PRO A 68 6.04 7.64 -15.42
C PRO A 68 4.68 8.35 -15.34
N ALA A 69 4.30 8.76 -14.14
CA ALA A 69 3.04 9.44 -13.92
C ALA A 69 3.19 10.92 -14.31
N ARG A 70 2.30 11.37 -15.19
CA ARG A 70 2.14 12.79 -15.55
C ARG A 70 0.64 13.12 -15.42
N GLY A 71 0.31 14.32 -14.94
CA GLY A 71 -1.08 14.77 -14.83
C GLY A 71 -1.60 14.82 -13.38
N PRO A 72 -2.89 14.53 -13.14
CA PRO A 72 -3.61 14.93 -11.92
C PRO A 72 -3.41 13.97 -10.73
N VAL A 73 -2.33 13.18 -10.73
CA VAL A 73 -1.98 12.29 -9.63
C VAL A 73 -0.88 12.92 -8.77
N PRO A 74 -0.87 12.68 -7.45
CA PRO A 74 0.08 13.31 -6.51
C PRO A 74 1.48 12.66 -6.54
N VAL A 75 1.69 11.62 -7.35
CA VAL A 75 2.96 10.89 -7.48
C VAL A 75 3.51 11.02 -8.89
N ASN A 76 4.84 10.97 -9.03
CA ASN A 76 5.55 11.09 -10.31
C ASN A 76 5.92 9.74 -10.93
N ARG A 77 5.99 8.68 -10.11
CA ARG A 77 6.41 7.34 -10.52
C ARG A 77 5.47 6.30 -9.95
N ILE A 78 4.98 5.37 -10.78
CA ILE A 78 4.15 4.26 -10.32
C ILE A 78 4.88 2.97 -10.66
N PHE A 79 5.34 2.28 -9.64
CA PHE A 79 5.93 0.95 -9.73
C PHE A 79 4.82 -0.08 -9.57
N SER A 80 4.63 -0.95 -10.55
CA SER A 80 3.65 -2.04 -10.49
C SER A 80 4.39 -3.36 -10.58
N PHE A 81 4.09 -4.27 -9.65
CA PHE A 81 4.66 -5.61 -9.59
C PHE A 81 3.55 -6.63 -9.72
N GLY A 82 3.72 -7.59 -10.62
CA GLY A 82 2.81 -8.71 -10.73
C GLY A 82 3.08 -9.72 -9.63
N VAL A 83 2.02 -10.17 -8.97
CA VAL A 83 2.08 -11.15 -7.88
C VAL A 83 1.49 -12.51 -8.27
N GLY A 84 1.14 -12.69 -9.54
CA GLY A 84 0.52 -13.90 -10.06
C GLY A 84 -0.98 -13.94 -9.77
N ARG A 85 -1.56 -15.13 -9.89
CA ARG A 85 -2.99 -15.37 -9.65
C ARG A 85 -3.30 -15.42 -8.15
N ARG A 86 -4.52 -15.03 -7.77
CA ARG A 86 -4.99 -15.04 -6.37
C ARG A 86 -4.82 -16.40 -5.70
N SER A 87 -5.16 -17.48 -6.40
CA SER A 87 -5.03 -18.85 -5.90
C SER A 87 -3.58 -19.28 -5.60
N GLY A 88 -2.59 -18.60 -6.18
CA GLY A 88 -1.16 -18.87 -5.97
C GLY A 88 -0.50 -17.96 -4.93
N LEU A 89 -1.19 -16.94 -4.44
CA LEU A 89 -0.64 -15.97 -3.50
C LEU A 89 -0.69 -16.53 -2.06
N THR A 90 0.30 -17.35 -1.73
CA THR A 90 0.53 -17.87 -0.37
C THR A 90 1.28 -16.85 0.50
N SER A 91 1.40 -17.10 1.81
CA SER A 91 2.22 -16.25 2.70
C SER A 91 3.69 -16.16 2.26
N GLY A 92 4.25 -17.24 1.69
CA GLY A 92 5.60 -17.24 1.13
C GLY A 92 5.69 -16.39 -0.14
N ALA A 93 4.70 -16.49 -1.03
CA ALA A 93 4.61 -15.67 -2.24
C ALA A 93 4.41 -14.17 -1.88
N PHE A 94 3.61 -13.87 -0.85
CA PHE A 94 3.45 -12.53 -0.30
C PHE A 94 4.79 -11.96 0.20
N ALA A 95 5.53 -12.71 1.02
CA ALA A 95 6.84 -12.32 1.53
C ALA A 95 7.84 -12.01 0.40
N LEU A 96 7.89 -12.88 -0.62
CA LEU A 96 8.71 -12.69 -1.82
C LEU A 96 8.33 -11.42 -2.58
N ALA A 97 7.03 -11.20 -2.81
CA ALA A 97 6.52 -10.04 -3.53
C ALA A 97 6.89 -8.73 -2.83
N VAL A 98 6.60 -8.61 -1.53
CA VAL A 98 6.86 -7.37 -0.79
C VAL A 98 8.36 -7.08 -0.67
N ARG A 99 9.19 -8.12 -0.48
CA ARG A 99 10.65 -8.00 -0.49
C ARG A 99 11.14 -7.50 -1.84
N HIS A 100 10.72 -8.15 -2.93
CA HIS A 100 11.13 -7.77 -4.28
C HIS A 100 10.73 -6.33 -4.61
N GLY A 101 9.48 -5.95 -4.35
CA GLY A 101 8.99 -4.58 -4.58
C GLY A 101 9.79 -3.54 -3.78
N CYS A 102 10.01 -3.79 -2.49
CA CYS A 102 10.79 -2.87 -1.64
C CYS A 102 12.26 -2.77 -2.05
N GLN A 103 12.89 -3.86 -2.48
CA GLN A 103 14.25 -3.83 -3.03
C GLN A 103 14.31 -3.04 -4.34
N ALA A 104 13.33 -3.20 -5.22
CA ALA A 104 13.25 -2.43 -6.46
C ALA A 104 13.10 -0.92 -6.19
N LEU A 105 12.24 -0.53 -5.24
CA LEU A 105 12.10 0.86 -4.80
C LEU A 105 13.41 1.43 -4.24
N THR A 106 14.12 0.66 -3.40
CA THR A 106 15.44 1.04 -2.88
C THR A 106 16.44 1.27 -4.02
N ARG A 107 16.54 0.33 -4.97
CA ARG A 107 17.47 0.45 -6.12
C ARG A 107 17.12 1.62 -7.02
N ALA A 108 15.84 1.97 -7.14
CA ALA A 108 15.36 3.13 -7.88
C ALA A 108 15.52 4.46 -7.12
N GLY A 109 16.11 4.44 -5.92
CA GLY A 109 16.38 5.63 -5.11
C GLY A 109 15.13 6.28 -4.51
N VAL A 110 14.02 5.55 -4.40
CA VAL A 110 12.77 6.06 -3.84
C VAL A 110 12.96 6.37 -2.36
N LYS A 111 12.56 7.58 -1.94
CA LYS A 111 12.65 8.04 -0.55
C LYS A 111 11.33 7.93 0.19
N GLU A 112 10.24 8.27 -0.48
CA GLU A 112 8.90 8.24 0.08
C GLU A 112 7.96 7.52 -0.88
N VAL A 113 7.18 6.57 -0.37
CA VAL A 113 6.31 5.73 -1.22
C VAL A 113 4.92 5.53 -0.61
N ALA A 114 3.89 5.66 -1.44
CA ALA A 114 2.55 5.20 -1.14
C ALA A 114 2.37 3.78 -1.68
N LEU A 115 1.86 2.85 -0.89
CA LEU A 115 1.65 1.49 -1.36
C LEU A 115 0.42 0.85 -0.72
N GLN A 116 -0.08 -0.19 -1.35
CA GLN A 116 -1.04 -1.11 -0.74
C GLN A 116 -0.42 -2.49 -0.75
N LEU A 117 -0.48 -3.21 0.37
CA LEU A 117 0.05 -4.57 0.46
C LEU A 117 -0.72 -5.52 -0.49
N PRO A 118 -0.08 -6.57 -1.04
CA PRO A 118 -0.78 -7.58 -1.82
C PRO A 118 -1.98 -8.15 -1.04
N PRO A 119 -3.16 -8.33 -1.67
CA PRO A 119 -4.31 -8.91 -1.00
C PRO A 119 -4.03 -10.38 -0.70
N LEU A 120 -3.99 -10.76 0.57
CA LEU A 120 -3.69 -12.13 1.01
C LEU A 120 -4.91 -12.67 1.76
N ASP A 121 -5.63 -13.60 1.14
CA ASP A 121 -6.88 -14.13 1.67
C ASP A 121 -6.64 -15.08 2.84
N GLY A 122 -7.52 -15.06 3.83
CA GLY A 122 -7.46 -15.97 4.99
C GLY A 122 -6.30 -15.71 5.96
N VAL A 123 -5.60 -14.59 5.83
CA VAL A 123 -4.51 -14.20 6.73
C VAL A 123 -4.86 -12.91 7.45
N GLU A 124 -4.78 -12.95 8.78
CA GLU A 124 -5.04 -11.81 9.65
C GLU A 124 -4.10 -10.63 9.38
N GLU A 125 -4.61 -9.41 9.56
CA GLU A 125 -3.85 -8.17 9.27
C GLU A 125 -2.57 -8.07 10.10
N LEU A 126 -2.58 -8.56 11.35
CA LEU A 126 -1.40 -8.59 12.21
C LEU A 126 -0.27 -9.46 11.64
N GLU A 127 -0.61 -10.63 11.09
CA GLU A 127 0.37 -11.54 10.48
C GLU A 127 0.89 -10.99 9.16
N ARG A 128 0.02 -10.36 8.36
CA ARG A 128 0.43 -9.61 7.16
C ARG A 128 1.39 -8.47 7.51
N ALA A 129 1.08 -7.70 8.55
CA ALA A 129 1.94 -6.63 9.05
C ALA A 129 3.30 -7.16 9.51
N ARG A 130 3.34 -8.22 10.33
CA ARG A 130 4.60 -8.87 10.76
C ARG A 130 5.45 -9.32 9.59
N THR A 131 4.85 -10.01 8.62
CA THR A 131 5.55 -10.49 7.43
C THR A 131 6.09 -9.34 6.58
N PHE A 132 5.28 -8.31 6.33
CA PHE A 132 5.72 -7.14 5.59
C PHE A 132 6.84 -6.39 6.32
N LEU A 133 6.75 -6.26 7.64
CA LEU A 133 7.79 -5.62 8.45
C LEU A 133 9.11 -6.39 8.39
N ALA A 134 9.08 -7.73 8.48
CA ALA A 134 10.27 -8.57 8.43
C ALA A 134 10.92 -8.59 7.03
N GLU A 135 10.13 -8.63 5.96
CA GLU A 135 10.61 -8.91 4.60
C GLU A 135 10.65 -7.68 3.68
N GLY A 136 9.59 -6.86 3.73
CA GLY A 136 9.44 -5.68 2.88
C GLY A 136 10.11 -4.45 3.50
N ALA A 137 9.67 -4.04 4.69
CA ALA A 137 10.12 -2.82 5.35
C ALA A 137 11.64 -2.79 5.59
N THR A 138 12.25 -3.91 5.99
CA THR A 138 13.72 -4.05 6.17
C THR A 138 14.51 -3.90 4.86
N SER A 139 13.88 -4.26 3.73
CA SER A 139 14.43 -4.19 2.39
C SER A 139 14.31 -2.79 1.76
N PHE A 140 13.48 -1.92 2.34
CA PHE A 140 13.33 -0.53 1.90
C PHE A 140 14.31 0.39 2.64
N LYS A 141 15.04 1.25 1.92
CA LYS A 141 16.00 2.22 2.49
C LYS A 141 15.52 3.68 2.40
N GLY A 142 14.25 3.90 2.07
CA GLY A 142 13.64 5.23 2.12
C GLY A 142 13.32 5.70 3.52
N SER A 143 12.88 6.96 3.62
CA SER A 143 12.52 7.61 4.87
C SER A 143 11.09 7.31 5.29
N ARG A 144 10.15 7.12 4.34
CA ARG A 144 8.72 7.03 4.64
C ARG A 144 7.93 6.08 3.73
N MET A 145 6.97 5.37 4.31
CA MET A 145 5.95 4.62 3.58
C MET A 145 4.55 4.99 4.06
N ILE A 146 3.60 5.13 3.14
CA ILE A 146 2.19 5.33 3.43
C ILE A 146 1.42 4.10 2.93
N LEU A 147 0.82 3.35 3.84
CA LEU A 147 0.07 2.15 3.54
C LEU A 147 -1.42 2.47 3.36
N PHE A 148 -1.97 2.13 2.20
CA PHE A 148 -3.39 2.27 1.86
C PHE A 148 -4.18 1.01 2.22
N GLY A 149 -5.37 1.18 2.81
CA GLY A 149 -6.29 0.11 3.19
C GLY A 149 -7.37 0.61 4.14
N ASP A 150 -7.87 -0.25 5.04
CA ASP A 150 -8.55 0.23 6.26
C ASP A 150 -7.49 0.84 7.17
N ALA A 151 -7.46 2.17 7.23
CA ALA A 151 -6.34 2.86 7.85
C ALA A 151 -6.25 2.58 9.35
N ARG A 152 -7.38 2.36 10.03
CA ARG A 152 -7.42 2.10 11.47
C ARG A 152 -6.99 0.67 11.78
N ALA A 153 -7.44 -0.30 10.98
CA ALA A 153 -7.00 -1.69 11.10
C ALA A 153 -5.48 -1.80 10.86
N LEU A 154 -4.98 -1.13 9.81
CA LEU A 154 -3.55 -1.07 9.50
C LEU A 154 -2.76 -0.43 10.65
N ALA A 155 -3.15 0.76 11.13
CA ALA A 155 -2.46 1.46 12.21
C ALA A 155 -2.37 0.60 13.48
N LYS A 156 -3.47 -0.10 13.82
CA LYS A 156 -3.51 -1.03 14.95
C LYS A 156 -2.53 -2.20 14.74
N ALA A 157 -2.64 -2.91 13.62
CA ALA A 157 -1.84 -4.10 13.33
C ALA A 157 -0.34 -3.79 13.27
N PHE A 158 0.05 -2.70 12.60
CA PHE A 158 1.44 -2.28 12.49
C PHE A 158 2.02 -1.74 13.78
N SER A 159 1.25 -1.00 14.58
CA SER A 159 1.68 -0.56 15.91
C SER A 159 1.95 -1.75 16.83
N GLU A 160 1.15 -2.81 16.72
CA GLU A 160 1.35 -4.04 17.48
C GLU A 160 2.54 -4.86 16.96
N ALA A 161 2.66 -5.04 15.64
CA ALA A 161 3.76 -5.78 15.03
C ALA A 161 5.13 -5.11 15.22
N ALA A 162 5.18 -3.77 15.29
CA ALA A 162 6.43 -3.02 15.39
C ALA A 162 7.00 -2.87 16.82
N ARG A 163 6.34 -3.38 17.87
CA ARG A 163 6.73 -3.16 19.29
C ARG A 163 8.19 -3.47 19.61
N SER A 164 8.80 -4.44 18.93
CA SER A 164 10.18 -4.87 19.14
C SER A 164 11.20 -4.28 18.17
N MET A 165 10.76 -3.50 17.17
CA MET A 165 11.64 -2.98 16.12
C MET A 165 12.19 -1.59 16.46
N LYS A 166 13.51 -1.50 16.57
CA LYS A 166 14.22 -0.23 16.79
C LYS A 166 14.32 0.57 15.49
N GLY A 167 14.16 1.89 15.56
CA GLY A 167 14.38 2.80 14.42
C GLY A 167 13.23 2.86 13.40
N LEU A 168 12.12 2.16 13.66
CA LEU A 168 10.87 2.29 12.93
C LEU A 168 9.92 3.19 13.72
N GLU A 169 9.51 4.29 13.11
CA GLU A 169 8.43 5.14 13.62
C GLU A 169 7.12 4.69 12.97
N VAL A 170 6.07 4.47 13.77
CA VAL A 170 4.76 4.03 13.28
C VAL A 170 3.70 5.00 13.81
N ASP A 171 3.00 5.68 12.92
CA ASP A 171 1.90 6.56 13.29
C ASP A 171 0.74 5.70 13.84
N ARG A 172 0.28 6.02 15.05
CA ARG A 172 -0.84 5.29 15.68
C ARG A 172 -2.20 5.72 15.17
N GLU A 173 -2.26 6.93 14.64
CA GLU A 173 -3.47 7.51 14.06
C GLU A 173 -3.32 7.54 12.53
N PRO A 174 -4.38 7.15 11.80
CA PRO A 174 -4.44 7.34 10.36
C PRO A 174 -4.23 8.80 9.95
N LEU A 175 -3.70 8.98 8.75
CA LEU A 175 -3.72 10.29 8.09
C LEU A 175 -5.18 10.75 7.92
N PRO A 176 -5.45 12.05 8.11
CA PRO A 176 -6.79 12.58 7.97
C PRO A 176 -7.29 12.37 6.53
N VAL A 177 -8.57 12.02 6.40
CA VAL A 177 -9.25 11.96 5.10
C VAL A 177 -9.86 13.34 4.83
N PRO A 178 -9.41 14.09 3.81
CA PRO A 178 -10.00 15.39 3.49
C PRO A 178 -11.50 15.28 3.24
N GLY A 179 -12.27 16.25 3.74
CA GLY A 179 -13.72 16.29 3.57
C GLY A 179 -14.51 15.31 4.43
N ARG A 180 -13.86 14.46 5.25
CA ARG A 180 -14.53 13.64 6.28
C ARG A 180 -14.44 14.37 7.62
N ALA A 181 -15.57 14.62 8.28
CA ALA A 181 -15.57 15.16 9.63
C ALA A 181 -14.80 14.20 10.58
N PRO A 182 -14.01 14.71 11.54
CA PRO A 182 -13.35 13.85 12.51
C PRO A 182 -14.40 13.03 13.25
N SER A 183 -14.19 11.71 13.34
CA SER A 183 -15.08 10.85 14.12
C SER A 183 -15.06 11.32 15.57
N ALA A 184 -16.21 11.73 16.11
CA ALA A 184 -16.35 12.13 17.50
C ALA A 184 -15.73 11.07 18.44
N PRO A 185 -15.07 11.48 19.53
CA PRO A 185 -14.55 10.51 20.49
C PRO A 185 -15.72 9.67 21.01
N VAL A 186 -15.54 8.35 20.99
CA VAL A 186 -16.50 7.41 21.58
C VAL A 186 -16.56 7.71 23.07
N SER A 187 -17.58 8.45 23.50
CA SER A 187 -17.84 8.68 24.91
C SER A 187 -18.11 7.32 25.56
N LYS A 188 -17.24 6.94 26.51
CA LYS A 188 -17.52 5.82 27.40
C LYS A 188 -18.83 6.13 28.12
N VAL A 189 -19.90 5.43 27.76
CA VAL A 189 -21.12 5.42 28.55
C VAL A 189 -20.76 4.77 29.89
N ALA A 190 -20.59 5.60 30.93
CA ALA A 190 -20.52 5.13 32.29
C ALA A 190 -21.86 4.45 32.61
N ARG A 191 -21.85 3.13 32.75
CA ARG A 191 -22.96 2.42 33.40
C ARG A 191 -22.86 2.69 34.89
N ALA A 192 -23.71 3.58 35.39
CA ALA A 192 -24.05 3.63 36.80
C ALA A 192 -25.11 2.55 37.05
N GLY A 193 -24.79 1.62 37.95
CA GLY A 193 -25.66 0.61 38.54
C GLY A 193 -25.10 0.27 39.89
#